data_AF-W9Z0A1-F1
#
_entry.id   AF-W9Z0A1-F1
#
_cell.length_a   1.000
_cell.length_b   1.000
_cell.length_c   1.000
_cell.angle_alpha   90.00
_cell.angle_beta   90.00
_cell.angle_gamma   90.00
#
_symmetry.space_group_name_H-M   'P 1'
#
loop_
_entity.id
_entity.type
_entity.pdbx_description
1 polymer ?
#
loop_
_entity_poly.entity_id
_entity_poly.type
_entity_poly.pdbx_seq_one_letter_code
_entity_poly.pdbx_strand_id
1 'polypeptide(L)'
;MLLKHFLLGSLLALGSVTALPNPEADLHDVEARDNHHRPRCGKEADPDPMGKLKCICKDKGKEFHPEHMKCRCPEDQMEDPRDHHKCVCKDQDKDKDLMTGVCKCKGDLKPNRRGECRCPEDQRRDRRDPHKEN
;
A
#
# COMPACT_ATOMS: atom_id res chain seq x y z
N MET A 1 28.26 2.45 -78.16
CA MET A 1 27.20 3.46 -78.40
C MET A 1 25.95 3.03 -77.66
N LEU A 2 25.56 3.79 -76.64
CA LEU A 2 24.26 4.47 -76.56
C LEU A 2 23.04 3.54 -76.76
N LEU A 3 22.42 3.10 -75.67
CA LEU A 3 21.15 3.69 -75.26
C LEU A 3 20.93 3.41 -73.77
N LYS A 4 21.05 4.47 -72.97
CA LYS A 4 20.37 4.59 -71.68
C LYS A 4 18.87 4.46 -71.94
N HIS A 5 18.13 3.84 -71.03
CA HIS A 5 17.08 4.51 -70.24
C HIS A 5 15.99 3.56 -69.72
N PHE A 6 15.70 3.73 -68.42
CA PHE A 6 14.46 3.40 -67.69
C PHE A 6 14.12 1.89 -67.61
N LEU A 7 13.93 1.28 -66.43
CA LEU A 7 12.88 1.60 -65.47
C LEU A 7 13.25 1.03 -64.08
N LEU A 8 13.83 1.87 -63.21
CA LEU A 8 13.65 1.73 -61.76
C LEU A 8 12.26 2.28 -61.47
N GLY A 9 11.28 1.41 -61.23
CA GLY A 9 9.89 1.83 -61.19
C GLY A 9 8.92 0.79 -60.64
N SER A 10 9.20 0.26 -59.46
CA SER A 10 8.16 -0.35 -58.62
C SER A 10 8.31 0.18 -57.20
N LEU A 11 7.98 1.47 -57.04
CA LEU A 11 7.66 2.03 -55.73
C LEU A 11 6.51 1.21 -55.14
N LEU A 12 6.77 0.77 -53.91
CA LEU A 12 5.82 0.31 -52.90
C LEU A 12 4.42 0.93 -53.07
N ALA A 13 3.51 0.18 -53.71
CA ALA A 13 2.08 0.37 -53.49
C ALA A 13 1.71 -0.29 -52.16
N LEU A 14 2.22 0.24 -51.05
CA LEU A 14 1.51 0.13 -49.78
C LEU A 14 0.31 1.05 -49.95
N GLY A 15 -0.83 0.46 -50.33
CA GLY A 15 -2.11 1.12 -50.20
C GLY A 15 -2.29 1.48 -48.73
N SER A 16 -1.89 2.69 -48.37
CA SER A 16 -2.28 3.30 -47.11
C SER A 16 -3.79 3.45 -47.19
N VAL A 17 -4.51 2.51 -46.59
CA VAL A 17 -5.90 2.73 -46.25
C VAL A 17 -5.87 3.86 -45.24
N THR A 18 -6.09 5.09 -45.68
CA THR A 18 -6.57 6.13 -44.78
C THR A 18 -7.96 5.69 -44.36
N ALA A 19 -8.04 4.87 -43.32
CA ALA A 19 -9.22 4.86 -42.48
C ALA A 19 -9.37 6.31 -42.02
N LEU A 20 -10.33 7.04 -42.60
CA LEU A 20 -10.71 8.34 -42.07
C LEU A 20 -10.99 8.13 -40.58
N PRO A 21 -10.31 8.85 -39.66
CA PRO A 21 -10.75 8.85 -38.28
C PRO A 21 -12.19 9.32 -38.30
N ASN A 22 -13.10 8.48 -37.79
CA ASN A 22 -14.48 8.87 -37.61
C ASN A 22 -14.48 10.14 -36.74
N PRO A 23 -14.93 11.31 -37.23
CA PRO A 23 -14.90 12.55 -36.45
C PRO A 23 -15.88 12.50 -35.26
N GLU A 24 -16.72 11.47 -35.20
CA GLU A 24 -17.65 11.19 -34.09
C GLU A 24 -17.11 10.16 -33.10
N ALA A 25 -15.89 9.65 -33.30
CA ALA A 25 -15.18 8.97 -32.22
C ALA A 25 -14.70 10.06 -31.26
N ASP A 26 -15.59 10.40 -30.33
CA ASP A 26 -15.30 11.27 -29.21
C ASP A 26 -13.96 10.84 -28.61
N LEU A 27 -13.02 11.77 -28.47
CA LEU A 27 -11.71 11.53 -27.86
C LEU A 27 -11.88 11.04 -26.40
N HIS A 28 -13.10 11.14 -25.85
CA HIS A 28 -13.51 10.59 -24.57
C HIS A 28 -13.79 9.07 -24.56
N ASP A 29 -13.89 8.40 -25.72
CA ASP A 29 -14.21 6.96 -25.77
C ASP A 29 -12.99 6.01 -25.69
N VAL A 30 -11.77 6.55 -25.67
CA VAL A 30 -10.56 5.74 -25.43
C VAL A 30 -10.38 5.35 -23.95
N GLU A 31 -11.17 5.91 -23.03
CA GLU A 31 -11.13 5.54 -21.60
C GLU A 31 -11.93 4.28 -21.24
N ALA A 32 -12.62 3.65 -22.20
CA ALA A 32 -13.43 2.46 -21.91
C ALA A 32 -12.63 1.14 -21.79
N ARG A 33 -11.29 1.17 -21.93
CA ARG A 33 -10.46 -0.05 -22.05
C ARG A 33 -9.67 -0.48 -20.80
N ASP A 34 -9.88 0.13 -19.63
CA ASP A 34 -9.09 -0.27 -18.44
C ASP A 34 -9.85 -0.24 -17.09
N ASN A 35 -11.11 -0.67 -17.06
CA ASN A 35 -11.85 -0.86 -15.79
C ASN A 35 -11.81 -2.29 -15.25
N HIS A 36 -11.30 -3.27 -16.01
CA HIS A 36 -11.25 -4.67 -15.57
C HIS A 36 -10.00 -5.04 -14.76
N HIS A 37 -8.94 -4.22 -14.77
CA HIS A 37 -7.70 -4.51 -14.06
C HIS A 37 -7.58 -3.81 -12.70
N ARG A 38 -8.52 -2.94 -12.30
CA ARG A 38 -8.43 -2.24 -11.01
C ARG A 38 -8.82 -3.15 -9.84
N PRO A 39 -8.00 -3.20 -8.76
CA PRO A 39 -8.30 -4.00 -7.59
C PRO A 39 -9.55 -3.48 -6.86
N ARG A 40 -10.41 -4.38 -6.39
CA ARG A 40 -11.57 -4.03 -5.56
C ARG A 40 -11.13 -3.79 -4.12
N CYS A 41 -11.03 -2.53 -3.72
CA CYS A 41 -10.47 -2.11 -2.43
C CYS A 41 -11.49 -1.87 -1.31
N GLY A 42 -12.79 -2.05 -1.59
CA GLY A 42 -13.83 -1.73 -0.60
C GLY A 42 -13.95 -0.23 -0.35
N LYS A 43 -14.60 0.17 0.75
CA LYS A 43 -14.87 1.60 1.08
C LYS A 43 -13.71 2.28 1.84
N GLU A 44 -12.94 1.49 2.58
CA GLU A 44 -11.90 1.94 3.50
C GLU A 44 -10.51 2.07 2.86
N ALA A 45 -10.35 1.59 1.62
CA ALA A 45 -9.11 1.66 0.88
C ALA A 45 -9.34 2.14 -0.54
N ASP A 46 -8.32 2.76 -1.11
CA ASP A 46 -8.28 3.18 -2.50
C ASP A 46 -7.24 2.34 -3.26
N PRO A 47 -7.41 2.12 -4.57
CA PRO A 47 -6.38 1.51 -5.39
C PRO A 47 -5.08 2.32 -5.34
N ASP A 48 -3.93 1.63 -5.29
CA ASP A 48 -2.63 2.28 -5.38
C ASP A 48 -2.53 3.09 -6.69
N PRO A 49 -2.35 4.43 -6.63
CA PRO A 49 -2.29 5.26 -7.83
C PRO A 49 -1.11 4.93 -8.73
N MET A 50 -0.07 4.25 -8.22
CA MET A 50 1.08 3.80 -9.02
C MET A 50 0.85 2.45 -9.72
N GLY A 51 -0.39 1.94 -9.77
CA GLY A 51 -0.77 0.82 -10.64
C GLY A 51 -0.32 -0.55 -10.16
N LYS A 52 0.10 -0.69 -8.90
CA LYS A 52 0.23 -2.00 -8.28
C LYS A 52 -1.20 -2.45 -7.97
N LEU A 53 -1.55 -3.70 -8.23
CA LEU A 53 -2.86 -4.34 -7.94
C LEU A 53 -3.16 -4.41 -6.43
N LYS A 54 -2.81 -3.38 -5.67
CA LYS A 54 -2.83 -3.27 -4.22
C LYS A 54 -3.81 -2.17 -3.83
N CYS A 55 -4.39 -2.36 -2.66
CA CYS A 55 -5.27 -1.40 -2.04
C CYS A 55 -4.54 -0.76 -0.86
N ILE A 56 -4.63 0.56 -0.76
CA ILE A 56 -4.00 1.36 0.29
C ILE A 56 -5.11 1.87 1.19
N CYS A 57 -4.99 1.60 2.48
CA CYS A 57 -5.94 2.09 3.48
C CYS A 57 -5.92 3.61 3.56
N LYS A 58 -7.12 4.21 3.62
CA LYS A 58 -7.30 5.66 3.83
C LYS A 58 -6.76 6.08 5.19
N ASP A 59 -7.03 5.27 6.20
CA ASP A 59 -6.53 5.45 7.55
C ASP A 59 -5.05 5.06 7.62
N LYS A 60 -4.21 6.00 8.06
CA LYS A 60 -2.77 5.80 8.17
C LYS A 60 -2.43 4.73 9.21
N GLY A 61 -1.54 3.82 8.83
CA GLY A 61 -1.06 2.76 9.72
C GLY A 61 -1.98 1.56 9.85
N LYS A 62 -3.10 1.52 9.13
CA LYS A 62 -3.89 0.30 8.91
C LYS A 62 -3.35 -0.49 7.71
N GLU A 63 -3.53 -1.80 7.74
CA GLU A 63 -3.16 -2.73 6.71
C GLU A 63 -4.41 -3.25 5.99
N PHE A 64 -4.32 -3.38 4.66
CA PHE A 64 -5.42 -3.89 3.86
C PHE A 64 -5.45 -5.42 3.92
N HIS A 65 -6.56 -5.98 4.39
CA HIS A 65 -6.79 -7.41 4.43
C HIS A 65 -7.67 -7.83 3.23
N PRO A 66 -7.08 -8.44 2.18
CA PRO A 66 -7.80 -8.73 0.94
C PRO A 66 -8.92 -9.75 1.11
N GLU A 67 -8.77 -10.70 2.04
CA GLU A 67 -9.77 -11.74 2.34
C GLU A 67 -11.12 -11.15 2.78
N HIS A 68 -11.08 -9.97 3.42
CA HIS A 68 -12.28 -9.29 3.93
C HIS A 68 -12.54 -7.93 3.25
N MET A 69 -11.65 -7.51 2.34
CA MET A 69 -11.66 -6.18 1.71
C MET A 69 -11.82 -5.04 2.73
N LYS A 70 -11.08 -5.12 3.84
CA LYS A 70 -11.15 -4.16 4.96
C LYS A 70 -9.78 -3.75 5.43
N CYS A 71 -9.70 -2.59 6.05
CA CYS A 71 -8.50 -2.07 6.69
C CYS A 71 -8.52 -2.38 8.18
N ARG A 72 -7.43 -2.92 8.72
CA ARG A 72 -7.32 -3.23 10.16
C ARG A 72 -5.99 -2.73 10.70
N CYS A 73 -5.92 -2.53 12.00
CA CYS A 73 -4.64 -2.30 12.65
C CYS A 73 -3.73 -3.54 12.53
N PRO A 74 -2.41 -3.36 12.50
CA PRO A 74 -1.45 -4.46 12.53
C PRO A 74 -1.68 -5.39 13.71
N GLU A 75 -1.17 -6.62 13.64
CA GLU A 75 -1.49 -7.70 14.59
C GLU A 75 -1.22 -7.34 16.06
N ASP A 76 -0.19 -6.55 16.35
CA ASP A 76 0.19 -6.08 17.69
C ASP A 76 -0.56 -4.82 18.17
N GLN A 77 -1.46 -4.30 17.33
CA GLN A 77 -2.18 -3.05 17.53
C GLN A 77 -3.70 -3.25 17.51
N MET A 78 -4.41 -2.30 18.10
CA MET A 78 -5.86 -2.22 18.09
C MET A 78 -6.29 -0.80 17.76
N GLU A 79 -7.57 -0.62 17.41
CA GLU A 79 -8.14 0.72 17.22
C GLU A 79 -8.15 1.48 18.55
N ASP A 80 -7.83 2.78 18.53
CA ASP A 80 -8.00 3.63 19.71
C ASP A 80 -9.51 3.70 20.05
N PRO A 81 -9.93 3.35 21.29
CA PRO A 81 -11.33 3.42 21.69
C PRO A 81 -11.99 4.80 21.54
N ARG A 82 -11.18 5.86 21.42
CA ARG A 82 -11.63 7.26 21.23
C ARG A 82 -11.57 7.70 19.78
N ASP A 83 -10.78 7.02 18.94
CA ASP A 83 -10.58 7.37 17.53
C ASP A 83 -10.25 6.11 16.72
N HIS A 84 -11.30 5.54 16.12
CA HIS A 84 -11.20 4.32 15.32
C HIS A 84 -10.29 4.44 14.09
N HIS A 85 -9.91 5.65 13.68
CA HIS A 85 -8.98 5.86 12.57
C HIS A 85 -7.52 5.66 12.98
N LYS A 86 -7.24 5.56 14.29
CA LYS A 86 -5.89 5.41 14.84
C LYS A 86 -5.65 4.01 15.39
N CYS A 87 -4.43 3.53 15.20
CA CYS A 87 -3.95 2.29 15.78
C CYS A 87 -3.02 2.56 16.96
N VAL A 88 -3.28 1.89 18.09
CA VAL A 88 -2.51 1.94 19.32
C VAL A 88 -2.04 0.54 19.71
N CYS A 89 -0.97 0.45 20.49
CA CYS A 89 -0.47 -0.84 20.95
C CYS A 89 -1.48 -1.52 21.87
N LYS A 90 -1.67 -2.83 21.69
CA LYS A 90 -2.53 -3.63 22.59
C LYS A 90 -1.96 -3.70 24.00
N ASP A 91 -0.64 -3.79 24.10
CA ASP A 91 0.12 -3.85 25.34
C ASP A 91 0.45 -2.43 25.81
N GLN A 92 0.06 -2.10 27.04
CA GLN A 92 0.29 -0.78 27.62
C GLN A 92 1.77 -0.54 27.95
N ASP A 93 2.58 -1.59 28.08
CA ASP A 93 4.02 -1.46 28.32
C ASP A 93 4.82 -1.31 27.01
N LYS A 94 4.12 -1.14 25.88
CA LYS A 94 4.71 -0.90 24.57
C LYS A 94 4.30 0.46 24.02
N ASP A 95 5.25 1.11 23.37
CA ASP A 95 5.01 2.29 22.55
C ASP A 95 5.23 1.94 21.08
N LYS A 96 4.51 2.66 20.21
CA LYS A 96 4.70 2.56 18.78
C LYS A 96 6.03 3.18 18.40
N ASP A 97 6.95 2.37 17.90
CA ASP A 97 8.20 2.85 17.33
C ASP A 97 7.88 3.74 16.12
N LEU A 98 8.29 5.00 16.17
CA LEU A 98 7.95 5.97 15.12
C LEU A 98 8.63 5.67 13.78
N MET A 99 9.72 4.90 13.77
CA MET A 99 10.46 4.56 12.56
C MET A 99 9.87 3.34 11.87
N THR A 100 9.55 2.29 12.63
CA THR A 100 9.06 1.02 12.08
C THR A 100 7.54 0.87 12.14
N GLY A 101 6.85 1.67 12.98
CA GLY A 101 5.41 1.57 13.21
C GLY A 101 4.98 0.36 14.05
N VAL A 102 5.94 -0.38 14.61
CA VAL A 102 5.73 -1.62 15.41
C VAL A 102 5.76 -1.29 16.89
N CYS A 103 4.99 -2.00 17.70
CA CYS A 103 4.98 -1.81 19.15
C CYS A 103 6.23 -2.43 19.81
N LYS A 104 7.02 -1.60 20.49
CA LYS A 104 8.22 -1.98 21.24
C LYS A 104 8.08 -1.64 22.71
N CYS A 105 8.76 -2.39 23.56
CA CYS A 105 8.75 -2.13 25.00
C CYS A 105 9.21 -0.70 25.32
N LYS A 106 8.52 -0.07 26.27
CA LYS A 106 8.80 1.29 26.74
C LYS A 106 10.13 1.38 27.46
N GLY A 107 10.87 2.47 27.23
CA GLY A 107 12.11 2.78 27.95
C GLY A 107 13.09 1.61 27.97
N ASP A 108 13.53 1.23 29.18
CA ASP A 108 14.51 0.15 29.40
C ASP A 108 13.88 -1.25 29.56
N LEU A 109 12.55 -1.37 29.42
CA LEU A 109 11.88 -2.67 29.47
C LEU A 109 12.34 -3.55 28.30
N LYS A 110 12.49 -4.85 28.56
CA LYS A 110 12.85 -5.84 27.55
C LYS A 110 11.77 -6.90 27.41
N PRO A 111 11.46 -7.35 26.18
CA PRO A 111 10.52 -8.44 25.99
C PRO A 111 11.12 -9.75 26.52
N ASN A 112 10.33 -10.54 27.22
CA ASN A 112 10.68 -11.92 27.55
C ASN A 112 10.42 -12.86 26.35
N ARG A 113 10.61 -14.18 26.53
CA ARG A 113 10.34 -15.17 25.47
C ARG A 113 8.89 -15.21 24.98
N ARG A 114 7.94 -14.67 25.74
CA ARG A 114 6.52 -14.54 25.40
C ARG A 114 6.18 -13.17 24.81
N GLY A 115 7.15 -12.27 24.69
CA GLY A 115 6.96 -10.91 24.19
C GLY A 115 6.40 -9.92 25.21
N GLU A 116 6.29 -10.30 26.49
CA GLU A 116 5.86 -9.41 27.57
C GLU A 116 7.03 -8.52 28.02
N CYS A 117 6.79 -7.22 28.18
CA CYS A 117 7.81 -6.26 28.59
C CYS A 117 8.09 -6.36 30.09
N ARG A 118 9.36 -6.52 30.46
CA ARG A 118 9.79 -6.64 31.86
C ARG A 118 11.09 -5.90 32.10
N CYS A 119 11.32 -5.48 33.36
CA CYS A 119 12.63 -4.99 33.77
C CYS A 119 13.70 -6.08 33.54
N PRO A 120 14.87 -5.72 32.98
CA PRO A 120 16.00 -6.64 32.88
C PRO A 120 16.36 -7.25 34.24
N GLU A 121 16.75 -8.52 34.27
CA GLU A 121 17.00 -9.25 35.53
C GLU A 121 18.10 -8.58 36.38
N ASP A 122 19.09 -7.97 35.73
CA ASP A 122 20.22 -7.29 36.36
C ASP A 122 19.86 -5.90 36.95
N GLN A 123 18.70 -5.35 36.58
CA GLN A 123 18.25 -4.01 37.01
C GLN A 123 17.21 -4.06 38.14
N ARG A 124 16.92 -5.23 38.71
CA ARG A 124 15.95 -5.40 39.82
C ARG A 124 16.38 -4.80 41.17
N ARG A 125 17.33 -3.86 41.18
CA ARG A 125 17.77 -3.13 42.39
C ARG A 125 17.45 -1.65 42.28
N ASP A 126 16.16 -1.31 42.37
CA ASP A 126 15.81 -0.13 43.18
C ASP A 126 14.42 -0.30 43.79
N ARG A 127 14.37 -0.14 45.11
CA ARG A 127 13.20 -0.42 45.97
C ARG A 127 12.24 0.79 46.01
N ARG A 128 12.20 1.59 44.94
CA ARG A 128 11.54 2.90 44.89
C ARG A 128 10.83 3.19 43.56
N ASP A 129 10.16 2.19 43.01
CA ASP A 129 9.21 2.42 41.92
C ASP A 129 7.79 2.00 42.36
N PRO A 130 6.85 2.96 42.55
CA PRO A 130 5.50 2.68 43.05
C PRO A 130 4.59 1.99 42.02
N HIS A 131 5.07 1.66 40.82
CA HIS A 131 4.27 1.00 39.78
C HIS A 131 4.28 -0.53 39.81
N LYS A 132 4.64 -1.14 40.95
CA LYS A 132 4.64 -2.60 41.10
C LYS A 132 3.77 -3.06 42.26
N GLU A 133 2.46 -2.88 42.16
CA GLU A 133 1.47 -3.66 42.91
C GLU A 133 0.06 -3.57 42.29
N ASN A 134 -0.28 -4.59 41.48
CA ASN A 134 -1.49 -5.43 41.50
C ASN A 134 -1.67 -6.12 40.14
#